data_AF-A0A1B6PRL9-F1
#
_entry.id   AF-A0A1B6PRL9-F1
#
_cell.length_a   1.000
_cell.length_b   1.000
_cell.length_c   1.000
_cell.angle_alpha   90.00
_cell.angle_beta   90.00
_cell.angle_gamma   90.00
#
_symmetry.space_group_name_H-M   'P 1'
#
loop_
_entity.id
_entity.type
_entity.pdbx_description
1 polymer ?
#
loop_
_entity_poly.entity_id
_entity_poly.type
_entity_poly.pdbx_seq_one_letter_code
_entity_poly.pdbx_strand_id
1 'polypeptide(L)'
;MESLLYEARVDVVFASHTHAYERFERIYDSKANSQGPMYITIGDAGNNKAHKFISDHELAHLSIFRETSFGHGRLSIMDNRRAVWTWHGA
;
A
#
# COMPACT_ATOMS: atom_id res chain seq x y z
N MET A 1 12.77 -6.95 -8.25
CA MET A 1 12.15 -8.04 -7.47
C MET A 1 10.69 -8.27 -7.82
N GLU A 2 10.00 -7.36 -8.51
CA GLU A 2 8.55 -7.45 -8.77
C GLU A 2 8.11 -8.78 -9.41
N SER A 3 8.77 -9.24 -10.49
CA SER A 3 8.44 -10.52 -11.14
C SER A 3 8.54 -11.72 -10.21
N LEU A 4 9.53 -11.75 -9.32
CA LEU A 4 9.67 -12.80 -8.31
C LEU A 4 8.48 -12.81 -7.33
N LEU A 5 8.05 -11.63 -6.86
CA LEU A 5 6.90 -11.51 -5.94
C LEU A 5 5.59 -11.90 -6.63
N TYR A 6 5.44 -11.53 -7.91
CA TYR A 6 4.29 -11.89 -8.73
C TYR A 6 4.22 -13.40 -8.97
N GLU A 7 5.32 -14.02 -9.38
CA GLU A 7 5.42 -15.47 -9.60
C GLU A 7 5.18 -16.27 -8.31
N ALA A 8 5.67 -15.76 -7.17
CA ALA A 8 5.43 -16.34 -5.86
C ALA A 8 4.00 -16.12 -5.31
N ARG A 9 3.13 -15.43 -6.06
CA ARG A 9 1.75 -15.11 -5.67
C ARG A 9 1.66 -14.36 -4.33
N VAL A 10 2.52 -13.38 -4.13
CA VAL A 10 2.43 -12.50 -2.95
C VAL A 10 1.11 -11.74 -2.98
N ASP A 11 0.35 -11.79 -1.88
CA ASP A 11 -0.95 -11.11 -1.78
C ASP A 11 -0.82 -9.62 -1.49
N VAL A 12 0.07 -9.25 -0.57
CA VAL A 12 0.23 -7.89 -0.07
C VAL A 12 1.69 -7.61 0.25
N VAL A 13 2.15 -6.40 -0.06
CA VAL A 13 3.47 -5.87 0.28
C VAL A 13 3.29 -4.63 1.12
N PHE A 14 3.87 -4.63 2.32
CA PHE A 14 3.94 -3.45 3.18
C PHE A 14 5.31 -2.80 3.05
N ALA A 15 5.32 -1.49 2.79
CA ALA A 15 6.53 -0.69 2.70
C ALA A 15 6.43 0.56 3.60
N SER A 16 7.57 1.08 4.02
CA SER A 16 7.66 2.34 4.77
C SER A 16 8.47 3.37 3.97
N HIS A 17 9.31 4.16 4.63
CA HIS A 17 10.11 5.26 4.06
C HIS A 17 9.33 6.54 3.74
N THR A 18 8.28 6.47 2.93
CA THR A 18 7.43 7.64 2.66
C THR A 18 6.55 7.94 3.86
N HIS A 19 6.65 9.15 4.42
CA HIS A 19 5.85 9.57 5.57
C HIS A 19 4.41 9.93 5.17
N ALA A 20 3.67 8.93 4.72
CA ALA A 20 2.25 8.96 4.41
C ALA A 20 1.69 7.53 4.43
N TYR A 21 0.37 7.42 4.50
CA TYR A 21 -0.36 6.19 4.18
C TYR A 21 -0.80 6.24 2.72
N GLU A 22 -0.55 5.16 1.98
CA GLU A 22 -1.04 5.00 0.61
C GLU A 22 -1.31 3.54 0.31
N ARG A 23 -2.48 3.25 -0.24
CA ARG A 23 -2.88 1.92 -0.69
C ARG A 23 -3.16 1.98 -2.18
N PHE A 24 -2.55 1.05 -2.89
CA PHE A 24 -2.75 0.86 -4.31
C PHE A 24 -3.79 -0.23 -4.59
N GLU A 25 -4.33 -0.26 -5.82
CA GLU A 25 -4.95 -1.48 -6.33
C GLU A 25 -3.89 -2.61 -6.43
N ARG A 26 -4.32 -3.84 -6.73
CA ARG A 26 -3.38 -4.90 -7.12
C ARG A 26 -2.70 -4.51 -8.44
N ILE A 27 -1.36 -4.54 -8.46
CA ILE A 27 -0.54 -4.03 -9.56
C ILE A 27 0.52 -5.05 -9.96
N TYR A 28 0.81 -5.09 -11.26
CA TYR A 28 2.01 -5.69 -11.80
C TYR A 28 2.44 -4.93 -13.06
N ASP A 29 3.74 -4.65 -13.21
CA ASP A 29 4.30 -3.97 -14.37
C ASP A 29 3.64 -2.60 -14.62
N SER A 30 3.50 -1.83 -13.53
CA SER A 30 2.89 -0.48 -13.52
C SER A 30 1.44 -0.43 -14.05
N LYS A 31 0.72 -1.54 -13.99
CA LYS A 31 -0.68 -1.64 -14.44
C LYS A 31 -1.53 -2.36 -13.42
N ALA A 32 -2.82 -1.99 -13.36
CA ALA A 32 -3.80 -2.73 -12.58
C ALA A 32 -3.84 -4.19 -13.05
N ASN A 33 -3.66 -5.11 -12.10
CA ASN A 33 -3.62 -6.54 -12.37
C ASN A 33 -4.23 -7.29 -11.18
N SER A 34 -5.35 -7.95 -11.40
CA SER A 34 -6.08 -8.67 -10.35
C SER A 34 -5.30 -9.82 -9.69
N GLN A 35 -4.23 -10.30 -10.33
CA GLN A 35 -3.33 -11.33 -9.82
C GLN A 35 -2.04 -10.77 -9.19
N GLY A 36 -1.82 -9.46 -9.27
CA GLY A 36 -0.67 -8.81 -8.66
C GLY A 36 -0.80 -8.63 -7.15
N PRO A 37 0.31 -8.40 -6.44
CA PRO A 37 0.27 -8.00 -5.05
C PRO A 37 -0.40 -6.63 -4.89
N MET A 38 -1.07 -6.42 -3.76
CA MET A 38 -1.47 -5.10 -3.30
C MET A 38 -0.29 -4.44 -2.58
N TYR A 39 0.09 -3.23 -2.99
CA TYR A 39 1.12 -2.45 -2.29
C TYR A 39 0.48 -1.47 -1.31
N ILE A 40 1.00 -1.43 -0.08
CA ILE A 40 0.54 -0.54 0.97
C ILE A 40 1.75 0.14 1.62
N THR A 41 1.79 1.46 1.53
CA THR A 41 2.74 2.32 2.22
C THR A 41 2.19 2.69 3.59
N ILE A 42 2.98 2.46 4.65
CA ILE A 42 2.65 2.69 6.07
C ILE A 42 3.82 3.40 6.79
N GLY A 43 4.35 4.47 6.21
CA GLY A 43 5.56 5.14 6.72
C GLY A 43 5.30 6.35 7.65
N ASP A 44 4.06 6.56 8.06
CA ASP A 44 3.53 7.72 8.77
C ASP A 44 3.35 7.51 10.28
N ALA A 45 4.34 6.92 10.93
CA ALA A 45 4.28 6.58 12.36
C ALA A 45 4.56 7.75 13.34
N GLY A 46 4.62 9.01 12.88
CA GLY A 46 4.76 10.19 13.78
C GLY A 46 6.05 11.01 13.65
N ASN A 47 6.81 10.91 12.56
CA ASN A 47 7.93 11.81 12.29
C ASN A 47 7.44 13.09 11.59
N ASN A 48 7.95 14.27 11.99
CA ASN A 48 7.53 15.59 11.52
C ASN A 48 7.97 15.95 10.08
N LYS A 49 8.18 14.97 9.21
CA LYS A 49 8.55 15.19 7.81
C LYS A 49 7.50 14.62 6.87
N ALA A 50 6.23 15.03 7.03
CA ALA A 50 5.14 14.56 6.17
C ALA A 50 5.47 14.80 4.69
N HIS A 51 5.26 13.77 3.86
CA HIS A 51 5.48 13.89 2.42
C HIS A 51 4.24 14.47 1.75
N LYS A 52 4.41 15.31 0.72
CA LYS A 52 3.28 15.80 -0.09
C LYS A 52 3.09 14.89 -1.29
N PHE A 53 1.85 14.48 -1.55
CA PHE A 53 1.52 13.76 -2.78
C PHE A 53 1.70 14.67 -3.99
N ILE A 54 2.32 14.13 -5.05
CA ILE A 54 2.39 14.78 -6.36
C ILE A 54 1.12 14.39 -7.12
N SER A 55 0.29 15.38 -7.46
CA SER A 55 -1.01 15.15 -8.12
C SER A 55 -0.88 14.56 -9.52
N ASP A 56 0.19 14.92 -10.25
CA ASP A 56 0.35 14.61 -11.68
C ASP A 56 1.33 13.44 -11.93
N HIS A 57 1.58 12.62 -10.90
CA HIS A 57 2.41 11.44 -11.05
C HIS A 57 1.73 10.41 -11.96
N GLU A 58 2.45 9.83 -12.91
CA GLU A 58 1.89 8.93 -13.94
C GLU A 58 1.09 7.76 -13.34
N LEU A 59 1.53 7.23 -12.20
CA LEU A 59 0.90 6.09 -11.52
C LEU A 59 -0.14 6.51 -10.47
N ALA A 60 -0.46 7.80 -10.33
CA ALA A 60 -1.43 8.28 -9.33
C ALA A 60 -2.82 7.64 -9.51
N HIS A 61 -3.20 7.27 -10.73
CA HIS A 61 -4.46 6.60 -11.04
C HIS A 61 -4.58 5.18 -10.46
N LEU A 62 -3.46 4.56 -10.06
CA LEU A 62 -3.45 3.24 -9.41
C LEU A 62 -3.56 3.32 -7.88
N SER A 63 -3.42 4.52 -7.32
CA SER A 63 -3.61 4.79 -5.89
C SER A 63 -5.11 4.87 -5.59
N ILE A 64 -5.61 3.96 -4.75
CA ILE A 64 -7.05 3.89 -4.42
C ILE A 64 -7.38 4.63 -3.13
N PHE A 65 -6.38 4.86 -2.28
CA PHE A 65 -6.54 5.66 -1.07
C PHE A 65 -5.18 6.16 -0.62
N ARG A 66 -5.10 7.43 -0.23
CA ARG A 66 -3.87 8.01 0.28
C ARG A 66 -4.18 9.16 1.24
N GLU A 67 -3.42 9.26 2.31
CA GLU A 67 -3.57 10.34 3.28
C GLU A 67 -2.23 10.68 3.96
N THR A 68 -2.13 11.92 4.40
CA THR A 68 -1.00 12.43 5.20
C THR A 68 -1.45 12.62 6.65
N SER A 69 -1.90 11.54 7.28
CA SER A 69 -2.17 11.50 8.72
C SER A 69 -1.01 10.78 9.41
N PHE A 70 -0.99 10.74 10.74
CA PHE A 70 -0.19 9.73 11.42
C PHE A 70 -1.06 8.53 11.74
N GLY A 71 -0.49 7.34 11.85
CA GLY A 71 -1.30 6.20 12.23
C GLY A 71 -0.57 4.88 12.28
N HIS A 72 -1.37 3.81 12.28
CA HIS A 72 -0.89 2.45 12.19
C HIS A 72 -1.93 1.57 11.49
N GLY A 73 -1.45 0.45 10.95
CA GLY A 73 -2.30 -0.53 10.31
C GLY A 73 -2.42 -1.82 11.11
N ARG A 74 -3.54 -2.53 10.89
CA ARG A 74 -3.81 -3.83 11.47
C ARG A 74 -4.21 -4.80 10.37
N LEU A 75 -3.38 -5.82 10.18
CA LEU A 75 -3.71 -6.99 9.36
C LEU A 75 -4.26 -8.10 10.25
N SER A 76 -5.50 -8.51 9.99
CA SER A 76 -6.12 -9.64 10.69
C SER A 76 -6.42 -10.76 9.70
N ILE A 77 -5.67 -11.86 9.81
CA ILE A 77 -5.90 -13.08 9.02
C ILE A 77 -7.05 -13.84 9.67
N MET A 78 -8.15 -14.01 8.93
CA MET A 78 -9.36 -14.68 9.43
C MET A 78 -9.28 -16.18 9.19
N ASP A 79 -8.86 -16.57 7.99
CA ASP A 79 -8.71 -17.97 7.56
C ASP A 79 -7.77 -18.06 6.34
N ASN A 80 -7.74 -19.21 5.69
CA ASN A 80 -6.86 -19.48 4.55
C ASN A 80 -7.20 -18.72 3.25
N ARG A 81 -8.28 -17.92 3.22
CA ARG A 81 -8.73 -17.16 2.04
C ARG A 81 -9.05 -15.70 2.35
N ARG A 82 -9.17 -15.33 3.62
CA ARG A 82 -9.64 -14.01 4.02
C ARG A 82 -8.67 -13.35 4.99
N ALA A 83 -8.30 -12.13 4.67
CA ALA A 83 -7.62 -11.22 5.57
C ALA A 83 -8.29 -9.84 5.49
N VAL A 84 -8.30 -9.12 6.61
CA VAL A 84 -8.82 -7.76 6.69
C VAL A 84 -7.67 -6.83 7.04
N TRP A 85 -7.47 -5.82 6.20
CA TRP A 85 -6.58 -4.71 6.47
C TRP A 85 -7.38 -3.50 6.94
N THR A 86 -6.96 -2.91 8.05
CA THR A 86 -7.56 -1.67 8.58
C THR A 86 -6.45 -0.68 8.86
N TRP A 87 -6.68 0.58 8.49
CA TRP A 87 -5.81 1.70 8.80
C TRP A 87 -6.46 2.57 9.88
N HIS A 88 -5.68 2.96 10.88
CA HIS A 88 -6.09 3.79 12.00
C HIS A 88 -5.28 5.08 12.01
N GLY A 89 -5.85 6.13 11.43
CA GLY A 89 -5.32 7.49 11.53
C GLY A 89 -5.52 8.07 12.94
N ALA A 90 -4.57 8.88 13.38
CA ALA A 90 -4.58 9.65 14.63
C ALA A 90 -5.11 11.07 14.43
#